data_AF-A0AA37NSX4-F1
#
_entry.id   AF-A0AA37NSX4-F1
#
_cell.length_a   1.000
_cell.length_b   1.000
_cell.length_c   1.000
_cell.angle_alpha   90.00
_cell.angle_beta   90.00
_cell.angle_gamma   90.00
#
_symmetry.space_group_name_H-M   'P 1'
#
loop_
_entity.id
_entity.type
_entity.pdbx_description
1 polymer ?
#
loop_
_entity_poly.entity_id
_entity_poly.type
_entity_poly.pdbx_seq_one_letter_code
_entity_poly.pdbx_strand_id
1 'polypeptide(L)'
;MGFWKPGAGIIHQTVLENYAFPGGMIVGTDSHTPNAGGMGMIAIGVGGADAVDVMSGLPAELTAPNIIGVRLTGKLSGWATPKVRISLLQNATQYCLEY
;
A
#
# COMPACT_ATOMS: atom_id res chain seq x y z
N MET A 1 12.35 -17.62 7.76
CA MET A 1 10.94 -17.92 7.39
C MET A 1 10.07 -17.70 8.62
N GLY A 2 9.05 -16.85 8.50
CA GLY A 2 8.04 -16.62 9.56
C GLY A 2 6.72 -17.29 9.18
N PHE A 3 5.87 -17.59 10.18
CA PHE A 3 4.54 -18.16 9.96
C PHE A 3 3.55 -17.63 10.99
N TRP A 4 2.47 -17.02 10.52
CA TRP A 4 1.35 -16.58 11.36
C TRP A 4 0.26 -17.64 11.33
N LYS A 5 -0.13 -18.16 12.51
CA LYS A 5 -1.11 -19.25 12.65
C LYS A 5 -2.53 -18.77 12.29
N PRO A 6 -3.46 -19.68 11.94
CA PRO A 6 -4.88 -19.33 11.83
C PRO A 6 -5.38 -18.58 13.07
N GLY A 7 -6.11 -17.49 12.87
CA GLY A 7 -6.54 -16.59 13.95
C GLY A 7 -5.57 -15.46 14.29
N ALA A 8 -4.40 -15.38 13.66
CA ALA A 8 -3.44 -14.29 13.85
C ALA A 8 -3.92 -12.91 13.37
N GLY A 9 -4.95 -12.87 12.52
CA GLY A 9 -5.51 -11.64 11.96
C GLY A 9 -5.43 -11.58 10.45
N ILE A 10 -5.88 -10.45 9.90
CA ILE A 10 -5.81 -10.15 8.47
C ILE A 10 -4.38 -9.72 8.14
N ILE A 11 -3.80 -10.28 7.08
CA ILE A 11 -2.40 -10.08 6.69
C ILE A 11 -1.95 -8.62 6.74
N HIS A 12 -2.74 -7.69 6.20
CA HIS A 12 -2.37 -6.27 6.13
C HIS A 12 -2.39 -5.56 7.47
N GLN A 13 -3.21 -6.03 8.42
CA GLN A 13 -3.20 -5.53 9.80
C GLN A 13 -1.95 -6.03 10.52
N THR A 14 -1.67 -7.33 10.40
CA THR A 14 -0.47 -7.96 10.96
C THR A 14 0.81 -7.31 10.41
N VAL A 15 0.85 -7.02 9.11
CA VAL A 15 1.96 -6.29 8.47
C VAL A 15 2.09 -4.89 9.07
N LEU A 16 1.00 -4.12 9.15
CA LEU A 16 1.03 -2.75 9.66
C LEU A 16 1.52 -2.67 11.11
N GLU A 17 1.11 -3.62 11.94
CA GLU A 17 1.43 -3.63 13.37
C GLU A 17 2.85 -4.14 13.69
N ASN A 18 3.43 -4.99 12.84
CA ASN A 18 4.65 -5.73 13.20
C ASN A 18 5.82 -5.53 12.23
N TYR A 19 5.56 -5.17 10.98
CA TYR A 19 6.57 -5.17 9.92
C TYR A 19 6.67 -3.85 9.17
N ALA A 20 5.68 -2.97 9.28
CA ALA A 20 5.67 -1.72 8.56
C ALA A 20 6.49 -0.63 9.25
N PHE A 21 7.34 0.07 8.49
CA PHE A 21 8.15 1.17 9.00
C PHE A 21 8.47 2.20 7.88
N PRO A 22 8.66 3.49 8.21
CA PRO A 22 8.93 4.51 7.21
C PRO A 22 10.19 4.23 6.38
N GLY A 23 10.11 4.40 5.05
CA GLY A 23 11.23 4.21 4.13
C GLY A 23 11.52 2.75 3.76
N GLY A 24 10.79 1.79 4.35
CA GLY A 24 10.86 0.38 3.96
C GLY A 24 10.19 0.09 2.61
N MET A 25 10.53 -1.06 2.02
CA MET A 25 9.87 -1.60 0.83
C MET A 25 9.35 -3.00 1.11
N ILE A 26 8.14 -3.31 0.65
CA ILE A 26 7.53 -4.64 0.76
C ILE A 26 6.80 -5.03 -0.53
N VAL A 27 6.98 -6.30 -0.92
CA VAL A 27 6.15 -6.96 -1.94
C VAL A 27 5.30 -8.03 -1.26
N GLY A 28 4.04 -8.16 -1.67
CA GLY A 28 3.10 -9.12 -1.09
C GLY A 28 2.19 -9.71 -2.15
N THR A 29 1.84 -10.99 -2.02
CA THR A 29 1.00 -11.72 -2.99
C THR A 29 -0.49 -11.42 -2.84
N ASP A 30 -0.83 -10.19 -2.44
CA ASP A 30 -2.20 -9.71 -2.28
C ASP A 30 -2.30 -8.27 -2.79
N SER A 31 -3.43 -7.93 -3.42
CA SER A 31 -3.64 -6.63 -4.04
C SER A 31 -3.73 -5.46 -3.06
N HIS A 32 -4.01 -5.71 -1.78
CA HIS A 32 -4.13 -4.68 -0.74
C HIS A 32 -2.83 -4.46 0.04
N THR A 33 -1.72 -5.06 -0.39
CA THR A 33 -0.36 -4.77 0.13
C THR A 33 -0.05 -3.27 0.24
N PRO A 34 -0.56 -2.37 -0.64
CA PRO A 34 -0.43 -0.92 -0.47
C PRO A 34 -0.91 -0.35 0.88
N ASN A 35 -1.66 -1.09 1.70
CA ASN A 35 -2.04 -0.70 3.06
C ASN A 35 -0.84 -0.25 3.91
N ALA A 36 0.32 -0.92 3.77
CA ALA A 36 1.53 -0.54 4.50
C ALA A 36 2.09 0.85 4.12
N GLY A 37 1.67 1.40 2.97
CA GLY A 37 1.97 2.77 2.57
C GLY A 37 1.44 3.82 3.54
N GLY A 38 0.42 3.49 4.35
CA GLY A 38 -0.03 4.34 5.46
C GLY A 38 1.05 4.59 6.53
N MET A 39 2.07 3.74 6.59
CA MET A 39 3.27 3.87 7.45
C MET A 39 4.50 4.38 6.69
N GLY A 40 4.33 4.91 5.47
CA GLY A 40 5.43 5.49 4.68
C GLY A 40 6.33 4.46 3.99
N MET A 41 5.83 3.24 3.76
CA MET A 41 6.51 2.24 2.93
C MET A 41 6.14 2.35 1.45
N ILE A 42 7.05 1.91 0.58
CA ILE A 42 6.70 1.51 -0.79
C ILE A 42 6.19 0.06 -0.71
N ALA A 43 4.89 -0.13 -0.90
CA ALA A 43 4.23 -1.42 -0.71
C ALA A 43 3.46 -1.84 -1.96
N ILE A 44 3.85 -2.96 -2.57
CA ILE A 44 3.39 -3.36 -3.91
C ILE A 44 2.79 -4.77 -3.86
N GLY A 45 1.58 -4.92 -4.41
CA GLY A 45 0.98 -6.22 -4.66
C GLY A 45 1.60 -6.87 -5.89
N VAL A 46 2.03 -8.13 -5.79
CA VAL A 46 2.69 -8.87 -6.88
C VAL A 46 2.07 -10.27 -7.07
N GLY A 47 2.42 -10.95 -8.17
CA GLY A 47 2.06 -12.34 -8.37
C GLY A 47 2.90 -13.29 -7.50
N GLY A 48 2.49 -14.55 -7.43
CA GLY A 48 3.27 -15.58 -6.73
C GLY A 48 4.65 -15.82 -7.34
N ALA A 49 4.78 -15.69 -8.67
CA ALA A 49 6.05 -15.84 -9.37
C ALA A 49 7.06 -14.74 -8.98
N ASP A 50 6.64 -13.47 -9.02
CA ASP A 50 7.48 -12.35 -8.61
C ASP A 50 7.92 -12.46 -7.14
N ALA A 51 7.05 -12.98 -6.28
CA ALA A 51 7.41 -13.26 -4.88
C ALA A 51 8.49 -14.34 -4.77
N VAL A 52 8.43 -15.39 -5.60
CA VAL A 52 9.46 -16.44 -5.65
C VAL A 52 10.80 -15.87 -6.13
N ASP A 53 10.79 -14.96 -7.10
CA ASP A 53 12.01 -14.31 -7.58
C ASP A 53 12.71 -13.55 -6.44
N VAL A 54 11.98 -12.70 -5.73
CA VAL A 54 12.51 -11.95 -4.57
C VAL A 54 12.99 -12.89 -3.46
N MET A 55 12.23 -13.96 -3.16
CA MET A 55 12.61 -14.96 -2.16
C MET A 55 13.85 -15.76 -2.57
N SER A 56 14.13 -15.88 -3.87
CA SER A 56 15.31 -16.53 -4.43
C SER A 56 16.51 -15.59 -4.56
N GLY A 57 16.37 -14.33 -4.12
CA GLY A 57 17.41 -13.31 -4.22
C GLY A 57 17.55 -12.70 -5.62
N LEU A 58 16.59 -12.97 -6.52
CA LEU A 58 16.54 -12.31 -7.82
C LEU A 58 15.95 -10.89 -7.66
N PRO A 59 16.37 -9.93 -8.50
CA PRO A 59 15.81 -8.58 -8.48
C PRO A 59 14.31 -8.59 -8.81
N ALA A 60 13.52 -7.79 -8.09
CA ALA A 60 12.17 -7.48 -8.52
C ALA A 60 12.20 -6.51 -9.71
N GLU A 61 11.56 -6.88 -10.80
CA GLU A 61 11.40 -5.99 -11.95
C GLU A 61 10.09 -5.19 -11.81
N LEU A 62 10.17 -3.87 -12.01
CA LEU A 62 9.01 -2.98 -11.95
C LEU A 62 9.17 -1.88 -12.99
N THR A 63 8.13 -1.66 -13.79
CA THR A 63 8.03 -0.47 -14.61
C THR A 63 7.99 0.76 -13.72
N ALA A 64 8.89 1.72 -13.96
CA ALA A 64 8.93 2.96 -13.20
C ALA A 64 7.53 3.62 -13.16
N PRO A 65 6.94 3.80 -11.96
CA PRO A 65 5.58 4.33 -11.87
C PRO A 65 5.57 5.83 -12.09
N ASN A 66 4.49 6.32 -12.70
CA ASN A 66 4.16 7.75 -12.62
C ASN A 66 3.77 8.11 -11.18
N ILE A 67 4.02 9.37 -10.80
CA ILE A 67 3.70 9.86 -9.46
C ILE A 67 2.51 10.82 -9.55
N ILE A 68 1.44 10.50 -8.81
CA ILE A 68 0.28 11.38 -8.66
C ILE A 68 0.33 12.00 -7.26
N GLY A 69 0.52 13.32 -7.20
CA GLY A 69 0.53 14.07 -5.95
C GLY A 69 -0.88 14.48 -5.53
N VAL A 70 -1.32 14.04 -4.34
CA VAL A 70 -2.59 14.47 -3.74
C VAL A 70 -2.30 15.35 -2.53
N ARG A 71 -2.60 16.66 -2.64
CA ARG A 71 -2.46 17.61 -1.54
C ARG A 71 -3.78 17.77 -0.78
N LEU A 72 -3.84 17.24 0.44
CA LEU A 72 -4.98 17.42 1.34
C LEU A 72 -4.78 18.69 2.19
N THR A 73 -5.77 19.59 2.18
CA THR A 73 -5.79 20.81 3.01
C THR A 73 -6.97 20.81 3.98
N GLY A 74 -6.89 21.63 5.03
CA GLY A 74 -7.94 21.71 6.05
C GLY A 74 -7.88 20.57 7.08
N LYS A 75 -8.99 20.33 7.79
CA LYS A 75 -9.13 19.28 8.81
C LYS A 75 -10.44 18.53 8.62
N LEU A 76 -10.50 17.27 9.03
CA LEU A 76 -11.77 16.54 9.11
C LEU A 76 -12.71 17.23 10.11
N SER A 77 -14.01 17.28 9.80
CA SER A 77 -15.04 17.86 10.66
C SER A 77 -16.35 17.09 10.57
N GLY A 78 -17.18 17.17 11.61
CA GLY A 78 -18.48 16.50 11.67
C GLY A 78 -18.34 14.98 11.55
N TRP A 79 -19.10 14.38 10.64
CA TRP A 79 -19.13 12.93 10.40
C TRP A 79 -18.10 12.44 9.35
N ALA A 80 -17.22 13.32 8.86
CA ALA A 80 -16.25 12.95 7.84
C ALA A 80 -15.13 12.04 8.40
N THR A 81 -14.83 10.95 7.71
CA THR A 81 -13.78 9.98 8.09
C THR A 81 -12.73 9.82 6.98
N PRO A 82 -11.55 9.21 7.26
CA PRO A 82 -10.56 8.92 6.23
C PRO A 82 -11.12 8.13 5.04
N LYS A 83 -12.05 7.19 5.30
CA LYS A 83 -12.73 6.41 4.26
C LYS A 83 -13.49 7.29 3.27
N VAL A 84 -14.22 8.29 3.78
CA VAL A 84 -15.03 9.23 2.97
C VAL A 84 -14.13 10.15 2.12
N ARG A 85 -12.93 10.49 2.59
CA ARG A 85 -11.96 11.26 1.78
C ARG A 85 -11.43 10.47 0.58
N ILE A 86 -11.20 9.16 0.73
CA ILE A 86 -10.69 8.32 -0.37
C ILE A 86 -11.71 8.22 -1.51
N SER A 87 -13.01 8.10 -1.22
CA SER A 87 -14.04 8.04 -2.28
C SER A 87 -14.15 9.33 -3.09
N LEU A 88 -13.82 10.48 -2.50
CA LEU A 88 -13.75 11.75 -3.25
C LEU A 88 -12.53 11.77 -4.19
N LEU A 89 -11.40 11.18 -3.76
CA LEU A 89 -10.19 11.08 -4.58
C LEU A 89 -10.34 10.11 -5.75
N GLN A 90 -11.04 8.98 -5.57
CA GLN A 90 -11.27 8.01 -6.65
C GLN A 90 -12.03 8.62 -7.84
N ASN A 91 -12.95 9.57 -7.59
CA ASN A 91 -13.60 10.34 -8.65
C ASN A 91 -12.69 11.46 -9.20
N ALA A 92 -11.80 12.02 -8.37
CA ALA A 92 -10.87 13.07 -8.78
C ALA A 92 -9.72 12.54 -9.66
N THR A 93 -9.38 11.25 -9.61
CA THR A 93 -8.39 10.65 -10.53
C THR A 93 -8.83 10.73 -12.00
N GLN A 94 -10.12 10.91 -12.27
CA GLN A 94 -10.63 11.22 -13.61
C GLN A 94 -10.30 12.67 -14.05
N TYR A 95 -10.00 13.57 -13.11
CA TYR A 95 -9.81 15.01 -13.32
C TYR A 95 -8.40 15.53 -13.01
N CYS A 96 -7.50 14.70 -12.47
CA CYS A 96 -6.09 15.07 -12.32
C CYS A 96 -5.34 14.94 -13.65
N LEU A 97 -5.72 15.82 -14.59
CA LEU A 97 -4.85 16.27 -15.67
C LEU A 97 -4.02 17.44 -15.14
N GLU A 98 -2.74 17.41 -15.49
CA GLU A 98 -1.83 18.57 -15.66
C GLU A 98 -1.47 19.39 -14.42
N TYR A 99 -0.29 19.07 -13.86
CA TYR A 99 0.73 20.06 -13.54
C TYR A 99 2.08 19.57 -14.06
#